data_AF-A0A6I7NC13-F1
#
_entry.id   AF-A0A6I7NC13-F1
#
_cell.length_a   1.000
_cell.length_b   1.000
_cell.length_c   1.000
_cell.angle_alpha   90.00
_cell.angle_beta   90.00
_cell.angle_gamma   90.00
#
_symmetry.space_group_name_H-M   'P 1'
#
loop_
_entity.id
_entity.type
_entity.pdbx_description
1 polymer ?
#
loop_
_entity_poly.entity_id
_entity_poly.type
_entity_poly.pdbx_seq_one_letter_code
_entity_poly.pdbx_strand_id
1 'polypeptide(L)'
;MRILKKPSDLPRDHPAQWIAAEILTRIGPGEGYLVLIEPEDFDRDLRLPELRYRLDRVPWEGGSRYPGYFHAIHLTNNEFGISFLVPDSVKGPLRQSLEACLE
;
A
#
# COMPACT_ATOMS: atom_id res chain seq x y z
N MET A 1 1.30 9.79 5.02
CA MET A 1 0.65 8.56 4.51
C MET A 1 -0.82 8.88 4.31
N ARG A 2 -1.48 8.33 3.29
CA ARG A 2 -2.87 8.65 2.96
C ARG A 2 -3.69 7.37 2.76
N ILE A 3 -4.87 7.32 3.37
CA ILE A 3 -5.83 6.24 3.19
C ILE A 3 -6.80 6.66 2.07
N LEU A 4 -6.91 5.82 1.05
CA LEU A 4 -7.74 5.99 -0.13
C LEU A 4 -8.79 4.88 -0.14
N LYS A 5 -10.07 5.25 -0.12
CA LYS A 5 -11.21 4.32 -0.20
C LYS A 5 -11.86 4.31 -1.58
N LYS A 6 -11.64 5.37 -2.35
CA LYS A 6 -12.13 5.51 -3.72
C LYS A 6 -11.10 6.27 -4.58
N PRO A 7 -11.09 6.08 -5.90
CA PRO A 7 -10.11 6.72 -6.77
C PRO A 7 -10.11 8.24 -6.70
N SER A 8 -11.25 8.86 -6.33
CA SER A 8 -11.37 10.31 -6.19
C SER A 8 -10.78 10.88 -4.89
N ASP A 9 -10.32 10.04 -3.96
CA ASP A 9 -9.61 10.48 -2.75
C ASP A 9 -8.17 10.96 -3.07
N LEU A 10 -7.66 10.61 -4.25
CA LEU A 10 -6.36 11.04 -4.74
C LEU A 10 -6.54 12.00 -5.96
N PRO A 11 -5.79 13.11 -6.04
CA PRO A 11 -5.91 14.05 -7.14
C PRO A 11 -5.61 13.39 -8.50
N ARG A 12 -6.34 13.78 -9.55
CA ARG A 12 -6.19 13.18 -10.88
C ARG A 12 -4.80 13.34 -11.50
N ASP A 13 -4.08 14.39 -11.12
CA ASP A 13 -2.73 14.70 -11.58
C ASP A 13 -1.64 13.91 -10.82
N HIS A 14 -2.03 13.20 -9.75
CA HIS A 14 -1.06 12.47 -8.94
C HIS A 14 -0.44 11.29 -9.73
N PRO A 15 0.89 11.07 -9.68
CA PRO A 15 1.56 10.03 -10.46
C PRO A 15 1.05 8.61 -10.17
N ALA A 16 0.66 8.35 -8.93
CA ALA A 16 0.07 7.08 -8.50
C ALA A 16 -1.44 6.94 -8.80
N GLN A 17 -2.09 7.94 -9.41
CA GLN A 17 -3.55 7.96 -9.58
C GLN A 17 -4.08 6.76 -10.34
N TRP A 18 -3.46 6.45 -11.47
CA TRP A 18 -3.92 5.36 -12.34
C TRP A 18 -3.76 4.00 -11.64
N ILE A 19 -2.67 3.80 -10.89
CA ILE A 19 -2.42 2.58 -10.11
C ILE A 19 -3.43 2.48 -8.96
N ALA A 20 -3.64 3.58 -8.25
CA ALA A 20 -4.60 3.64 -7.15
C ALA A 20 -6.03 3.33 -7.64
N ALA A 21 -6.42 3.87 -8.79
CA ALA A 21 -7.71 3.57 -9.40
C ALA A 21 -7.86 2.10 -9.79
N GLU A 22 -6.83 1.50 -10.39
CA GLU A 22 -6.82 0.07 -10.72
C GLU A 22 -6.96 -0.80 -9.47
N ILE A 23 -6.13 -0.57 -8.45
CA ILE A 23 -6.14 -1.35 -7.20
C ILE A 23 -7.49 -1.22 -6.49
N LEU A 24 -8.01 0.01 -6.34
CA LEU A 24 -9.29 0.24 -5.67
C LEU A 24 -10.47 -0.38 -6.43
N THR A 25 -10.39 -0.46 -7.76
CA THR A 25 -11.41 -1.16 -8.56
C THR A 25 -11.38 -2.67 -8.32
N ARG A 26 -10.18 -3.25 -8.09
CA ARG A 26 -10.02 -4.68 -7.79
C ARG A 26 -10.43 -5.04 -6.36
N ILE A 27 -10.13 -4.19 -5.39
CA ILE A 27 -10.52 -4.40 -4.00
C ILE A 27 -12.04 -4.46 -3.87
N GLY A 28 -12.77 -3.59 -4.57
CA GLY A 28 -14.22 -3.53 -4.45
C GLY A 28 -14.69 -2.67 -3.26
N PRO A 29 -15.97 -2.25 -3.27
CA PRO A 29 -16.50 -1.35 -2.26
C PRO A 29 -16.72 -2.06 -0.91
N GLY A 30 -15.99 -1.63 0.12
CA GLY A 30 -16.17 -2.11 1.49
C GLY A 30 -15.32 -3.32 1.88
N GLU A 31 -14.58 -3.90 0.93
CA GLU A 31 -13.71 -5.07 1.13
C GLU A 31 -12.26 -4.68 1.50
N GLY A 32 -11.95 -3.38 1.53
CA GLY A 32 -10.62 -2.89 1.84
C GLY A 32 -10.40 -1.42 1.55
N TYR A 33 -9.14 -1.00 1.66
CA TYR A 33 -8.67 0.31 1.21
C TYR A 33 -7.21 0.25 0.76
N LEU A 34 -6.79 1.31 0.07
CA LEU A 34 -5.41 1.51 -0.36
C LEU A 34 -4.74 2.54 0.54
N VAL A 35 -3.52 2.26 1.00
CA VAL A 35 -2.68 3.19 1.74
C VAL A 35 -1.56 3.65 0.80
N LEU A 36 -1.57 4.92 0.45
CA LEU A 36 -0.47 5.56 -0.25
C LEU A 36 0.61 5.96 0.76
N ILE A 37 1.79 5.39 0.61
CA ILE A 37 2.98 5.74 1.38
C ILE A 37 3.74 6.81 0.62
N GLU A 38 4.01 7.94 1.28
CA GLU A 38 4.84 9.00 0.73
C GLU A 38 6.28 8.82 1.27
N PRO A 39 7.32 9.36 0.60
CA PRO A 39 8.71 9.18 1.03
C PRO A 39 9.01 9.62 2.47
N GLU A 40 8.22 10.55 3.00
CA GLU A 40 8.30 11.02 4.39
C GLU A 40 7.79 10.00 5.42
N ASP A 41 7.10 8.94 4.99
CA ASP A 41 6.48 7.94 5.87
C ASP A 41 7.29 6.65 6.01
N PHE A 42 8.42 6.51 5.31
CA PHE A 42 9.15 5.24 5.25
C PHE A 42 9.60 4.69 6.61
N ASP A 43 9.89 5.57 7.57
CA ASP A 43 10.33 5.20 8.93
C ASP A 43 9.21 5.29 9.97
N ARG A 44 7.98 5.59 9.55
CA ARG A 44 6.85 5.79 10.47
C ARG A 44 6.16 4.48 10.81
N ASP A 45 5.67 4.40 12.04
CA ASP A 45 4.73 3.34 12.43
C ASP A 45 3.40 3.54 11.71
N LEU A 46 2.90 2.48 11.09
CA LEU A 46 1.52 2.40 10.64
C LEU A 46 0.61 2.39 11.86
N ARG A 47 -0.30 3.36 11.90
CA ARG A 47 -1.36 3.45 12.91
C ARG A 47 -2.69 3.38 12.18
N LEU A 48 -3.03 2.18 11.75
CA LEU A 48 -4.34 1.86 11.19
C LEU A 48 -5.22 1.23 12.29
N PRO A 49 -6.55 1.32 12.16
CA PRO A 49 -7.47 0.67 13.11
C PRO A 49 -7.17 -0.83 13.26
N GLU A 50 -6.86 -1.49 12.15
CA GLU A 50 -6.68 -2.92 12.02
C GLU A 50 -5.21 -3.35 12.11
N LEU A 51 -4.25 -2.41 11.94
CA LEU A 51 -2.83 -2.71 11.84
C LEU A 51 -1.97 -1.69 12.59
N ARG A 52 -1.17 -2.18 13.54
CA ARG A 52 -0.15 -1.39 14.25
C ARG A 52 1.22 -2.04 14.12
N TYR A 53 1.92 -1.68 13.05
CA TYR A 53 3.25 -2.21 12.73
C TYR A 53 4.17 -1.10 12.24
N ARG A 54 5.47 -1.29 12.42
CA ARG A 54 6.45 -0.54 11.65
C ARG A 54 6.36 -0.98 10.19
N LEU A 55 6.44 -0.04 9.24
CA LEU A 55 6.14 -0.32 7.83
C LEU A 55 6.99 -1.47 7.25
N ASP A 56 8.26 -1.58 7.64
CA ASP A 56 9.16 -2.67 7.21
C ASP A 56 8.91 -4.03 7.88
N ARG A 57 8.01 -4.08 8.86
CA ARG A 57 7.67 -5.29 9.63
C ARG A 57 6.26 -5.79 9.38
N VAL A 58 5.53 -5.16 8.47
CA VAL A 58 4.19 -5.64 8.11
C VAL A 58 4.34 -7.03 7.50
N PRO A 59 3.55 -8.03 7.96
CA PRO A 59 3.52 -9.34 7.34
C PRO A 59 2.75 -9.23 6.02
N TRP A 60 3.48 -8.99 4.93
CA TRP A 60 2.92 -8.95 3.59
C TRP A 60 2.45 -10.34 3.15
N GLU A 61 1.29 -10.40 2.51
CA GLU A 61 0.68 -11.64 2.00
C GLU A 61 0.65 -11.71 0.47
N GLY A 62 0.99 -10.60 -0.19
CA GLY A 62 1.14 -10.54 -1.63
C GLY A 62 1.86 -9.26 -2.04
N GLY A 63 2.62 -9.34 -3.12
CA GLY A 63 3.43 -8.24 -3.62
C GLY A 63 3.41 -8.20 -5.14
N SER A 64 3.34 -7.01 -5.72
CA SER A 64 3.43 -6.78 -7.15
C SER A 64 4.19 -5.50 -7.42
N ARG A 65 4.83 -5.42 -8.59
CA ARG A 65 5.58 -4.23 -8.99
C ARG A 65 4.86 -3.49 -10.11
N TYR A 66 4.68 -2.19 -9.90
CA TYR A 66 4.17 -1.25 -10.89
C TYR A 66 5.30 -0.29 -11.31
N PRO A 67 5.21 0.37 -12.47
CA PRO A 67 6.17 1.39 -12.87
C PRO A 67 6.30 2.49 -11.80
N GLY A 68 7.45 2.53 -11.13
CA GLY A 68 7.75 3.50 -10.07
C GLY A 68 7.17 3.19 -8.68
N TYR A 69 6.48 2.06 -8.50
CA TYR A 69 5.84 1.71 -7.23
C TYR A 69 5.88 0.21 -6.92
N PHE A 70 5.97 -0.12 -5.63
CA PHE A 70 5.62 -1.42 -5.08
C PHE A 70 4.15 -1.38 -4.66
N HIS A 71 3.42 -2.45 -4.94
CA HIS A 71 2.11 -2.74 -4.37
C HIS A 71 2.27 -3.94 -3.45
N ALA A 72 1.97 -3.78 -2.16
CA ALA A 72 1.97 -4.87 -1.19
C ALA A 72 0.58 -5.00 -0.54
N ILE A 73 0.21 -6.20 -0.12
CA ILE A 73 -1.11 -6.51 0.43
C ILE A 73 -0.94 -7.11 1.81
N HIS A 74 -1.80 -6.72 2.74
CA HIS A 74 -2.00 -7.35 4.03
C HIS A 74 -3.49 -7.60 4.25
N LEU A 75 -3.88 -8.84 4.53
CA LEU A 75 -5.25 -9.25 4.80
C LEU A 75 -5.48 -9.27 6.31
N THR A 76 -6.46 -8.48 6.75
CA THR A 76 -6.92 -8.50 8.13
C THR A 76 -8.09 -9.50 8.24
N ASN A 77 -7.91 -10.53 9.07
CA ASN A 77 -8.92 -11.56 9.35
C ASN A 77 -9.50 -12.28 8.10
N ASN A 78 -8.72 -12.43 7.02
CA ASN A 78 -9.11 -13.10 5.76
C ASN A 78 -10.30 -12.49 4.98
N GLU A 79 -10.89 -11.39 5.45
CA GLU A 79 -12.08 -10.78 4.83
C GLU A 79 -11.84 -9.33 4.39
N PHE A 80 -10.79 -8.67 4.89
CA PHE A 80 -10.54 -7.26 4.62
C PHE A 80 -9.10 -6.98 4.19
N GLY A 81 -8.91 -6.52 2.97
CA GLY A 81 -7.60 -6.30 2.35
C GLY A 81 -7.11 -4.86 2.49
N ILE A 82 -5.94 -4.69 3.09
CA ILE A 82 -5.20 -3.43 3.10
C ILE A 82 -4.12 -3.51 2.03
N SER A 83 -4.31 -2.76 0.94
CA SER A 83 -3.28 -2.58 -0.07
C SER A 83 -2.39 -1.40 0.29
N PHE A 84 -1.11 -1.49 -0.02
CA PHE A 84 -0.11 -0.45 0.20
C PHE A 84 0.57 -0.12 -1.12
N LEU A 85 0.58 1.15 -1.48
CA LEU A 85 1.33 1.65 -2.63
C LEU A 85 2.53 2.43 -2.13
N VAL A 86 3.73 1.89 -2.36
CA VAL A 86 4.99 2.42 -1.87
C VAL A 86 5.87 2.83 -3.05
N PRO A 87 6.38 4.08 -3.12
CA PRO A 87 7.24 4.48 -4.23
C PRO A 87 8.54 3.66 -4.27
N ASP A 88 8.98 3.29 -5.48
CA ASP A 88 10.18 2.47 -5.71
C ASP A 88 11.47 3.15 -5.24
N SER A 89 11.44 4.45 -4.96
CA SER A 89 12.54 5.17 -4.32
C SER A 89 12.80 4.77 -2.86
N VAL A 90 11.97 3.89 -2.28
CA VAL A 90 12.17 3.32 -0.95
C VAL A 90 13.50 2.57 -0.84
N LYS A 91 14.13 2.67 0.33
CA LYS A 91 15.45 2.10 0.62
C LYS A 91 15.46 1.35 1.96
N GLY A 92 16.55 0.63 2.21
CA GLY A 92 16.79 0.00 3.50
C GLY A 92 15.88 -1.20 3.77
N PRO A 93 15.53 -1.46 5.04
CA PRO A 93 14.76 -2.64 5.45
C PRO A 93 13.39 -2.75 4.79
N LEU A 94 12.69 -1.62 4.60
CA LEU A 94 11.38 -1.62 3.96
C LEU A 94 11.46 -2.10 2.52
N ARG A 95 12.46 -1.64 1.76
CA ARG A 95 12.67 -2.12 0.39
C ARG A 95 12.90 -3.63 0.37
N GLN A 96 13.78 -4.14 1.23
CA GLN A 96 14.08 -5.57 1.31
C GLN A 96 12.83 -6.39 1.66
N SER A 97 12.02 -5.90 2.60
CA SER A 97 10.75 -6.53 2.99
C SER A 97 9.75 -6.59 1.84
N LEU A 98 9.60 -5.50 1.06
CA LEU A 98 8.73 -5.44 -0.11
C LEU A 98 9.24 -6.36 -1.23
N GLU A 99 10.55 -6.33 -1.52
CA GLU A 99 11.17 -7.17 -2.56
C GLU A 99 11.06 -8.67 -2.21
N ALA A 100 11.11 -9.03 -0.93
CA ALA A 100 10.94 -10.42 -0.49
C ALA A 100 9.51 -10.97 -0.66
N CYS A 101 8.52 -10.10 -0.82
CA CYS A 101 7.11 -10.48 -1.03
C CYS A 101 6.68 -10.39 -2.51
N LEU A 102 7.55 -9.94 -3.40
CA LEU A 102 7.24 -9.96 -4.83
C LEU A 102 7.24 -11.41 -5.33
N GLU A 103 6.15 -11.82 -5.96
CA GLU A 103 6.01 -13.10 -6.67
C GLU A 103 6.55 -13.04 -8.10
#